data_AF-A0A084SES1-F1
#
_entry.id   AF-A0A084SES1-F1
#
_cell.length_a   1.000
_cell.length_b   1.000
_cell.length_c   1.000
_cell.angle_alpha   90.00
_cell.angle_beta   90.00
_cell.angle_gamma   90.00
#
_symmetry.space_group_name_H-M   'P 1'
#
loop_
_entity.id
_entity.type
_entity.pdbx_description
1 polymer ?
#
loop_
_entity_poly.entity_id
_entity_poly.type
_entity_poly.pdbx_seq_one_letter_code
_entity_poly.pdbx_strand_id
1 'polypeptide(L)'
;MAAPRNRIGEILVKARVIDEMQLRSALAQHDQWGGRLSRIITDMGIAKEDTLTEAIAQGLGMQRVQLGTAKDMGALAKLDVGLAEQKGVFPVSLRDNGKTLVLAMADPTDLQTIDQVAARSRTRVVPVVAGDREIQNAILRHYRNQEPGVTHSSHAAQSRSSGASSGDEDEFKVVDMSGKTVVKAIADIAPNMAKENARPAMTPAPVRSAGGIGSAADLLDEILSGSPAPAEMFSPEEMQRLQAVQANQEKSSKILRALLELLLEKGMVQQRELAARMRPS
;
A
#
# COMPACT_ATOMS: atom_id res chain seq x y z
N MET A 1 27.39 20.61 -7.81
CA MET A 1 26.19 21.41 -7.48
C MET A 1 25.49 20.74 -6.32
N ALA A 2 25.30 21.43 -5.20
CA ALA A 2 24.55 20.90 -4.07
C ALA A 2 23.07 20.78 -4.46
N ALA A 3 22.47 19.61 -4.25
CA ALA A 3 21.04 19.39 -4.45
C ALA A 3 20.23 20.43 -3.66
N PRO A 4 19.06 20.89 -4.17
CA PRO A 4 18.21 21.83 -3.44
C PRO A 4 17.96 21.28 -2.03
N ARG A 5 18.36 22.05 -1.02
CA ARG A 5 18.31 21.63 0.39
C ARG A 5 16.85 21.42 0.75
N ASN A 6 16.46 20.15 0.83
CA ASN A 6 15.08 19.77 1.04
C ASN A 6 14.73 20.05 2.51
N ARG A 7 13.97 21.12 2.76
CA ARG A 7 13.70 21.67 4.11
C ARG A 7 13.04 20.63 5.02
N ILE A 8 12.14 19.81 4.45
CA ILE A 8 11.48 18.71 5.15
C ILE A 8 12.49 17.64 5.59
N GLY A 9 13.41 17.26 4.70
CA GLY A 9 14.44 16.27 5.04
C GLY A 9 15.26 16.69 6.26
N GLU A 10 15.69 17.95 6.30
CA GLU A 10 16.43 18.49 7.44
C GLU A 10 15.60 18.50 8.74
N ILE A 11 14.29 18.80 8.64
CA ILE A 11 13.37 18.77 9.79
C ILE A 11 13.24 17.36 10.35
N LEU A 12 13.08 16.36 9.49
CA LEU A 12 12.92 14.96 9.89
C LEU A 12 14.17 14.38 10.54
N VAL A 13 15.35 14.76 10.04
CA VAL A 13 16.64 14.38 10.66
C VAL A 13 16.79 15.05 12.03
N LYS A 14 16.46 16.34 12.15
CA LYS A 14 16.49 17.06 13.43
C LYS A 14 15.52 16.47 14.46
N ALA A 15 14.35 16.03 14.01
CA ALA A 15 13.35 15.35 14.83
C ALA A 15 13.72 13.90 15.17
N ARG A 16 14.87 13.39 14.66
CA ARG A 16 15.33 11.99 14.81
C ARG A 16 14.31 10.95 14.32
N VAL A 17 13.46 11.33 13.37
CA VAL A 17 12.52 10.39 12.73
C VAL A 17 13.25 9.54 11.68
N ILE A 18 14.22 10.14 11.00
CA ILE A 18 15.06 9.49 10.00
C ILE A 18 16.53 9.81 10.23
N ASP A 19 17.41 8.90 9.83
CA ASP A 19 18.85 9.14 9.79
C ASP A 19 19.29 9.81 8.47
N GLU A 20 20.49 10.39 8.44
CA GLU A 20 21.05 11.02 7.24
C GLU A 20 21.22 10.02 6.09
N MET A 21 21.58 8.76 6.40
CA MET A 21 21.68 7.71 5.40
C MET A 21 20.30 7.36 4.80
N GLN A 22 19.26 7.32 5.63
CA GLN A 22 17.88 7.07 5.19
C GLN A 22 17.34 8.22 4.34
N LEU A 23 17.65 9.47 4.74
CA LEU A 23 17.30 10.65 3.96
C LEU A 23 17.96 10.64 2.58
N ARG A 24 19.25 10.27 2.47
CA ARG A 24 19.94 10.17 1.18
C ARG A 24 19.31 9.13 0.27
N SER A 25 18.95 7.96 0.81
CA SER A 25 18.24 6.93 0.06
C SER A 25 16.87 7.41 -0.44
N ALA A 26 16.10 8.08 0.42
CA ALA A 26 14.80 8.65 0.04
C ALA A 26 14.93 9.75 -1.03
N LEU A 27 15.95 10.60 -0.94
CA LEU A 27 16.24 11.63 -1.95
C LEU A 27 16.67 11.02 -3.29
N ALA A 28 17.49 9.98 -3.30
CA ALA A 28 17.86 9.28 -4.53
C ALA A 28 16.63 8.69 -5.24
N GLN A 29 15.69 8.14 -4.47
CA GLN A 29 14.42 7.64 -5.02
C GLN A 29 13.51 8.78 -5.49
N HIS A 30 13.46 9.90 -4.75
CA HIS A 30 12.74 11.10 -5.16
C HIS A 30 13.28 11.69 -6.47
N ASP A 31 14.60 11.75 -6.65
CA ASP A 31 15.19 12.29 -7.87
C ASP A 31 14.98 11.37 -9.08
N GLN A 32 14.93 10.05 -8.85
CA GLN A 32 14.71 9.05 -9.89
C GLN A 32 13.24 8.97 -10.36
N TRP A 33 12.29 9.04 -9.43
CA TRP A 33 10.86 8.80 -9.70
C TRP A 33 10.00 10.07 -9.62
N GLY A 34 10.53 11.14 -9.02
CA GLY A 34 9.78 12.33 -8.66
C GLY A 34 8.78 12.08 -7.53
N GLY A 35 7.88 13.06 -7.34
CA GLY A 35 6.78 12.96 -6.38
C GLY A 35 7.08 13.65 -5.06
N ARG A 36 6.56 13.10 -3.97
CA ARG A 36 6.62 13.72 -2.63
C ARG A 36 7.58 12.93 -1.76
N LEU A 37 8.53 13.63 -1.15
CA LEU A 37 9.49 13.02 -0.24
C LEU A 37 8.78 12.28 0.91
N SER A 38 7.74 12.89 1.50
CA SER A 38 6.99 12.29 2.62
C SER A 38 6.39 10.93 2.25
N ARG A 39 5.81 10.82 1.05
CA ARG A 39 5.23 9.57 0.55
C ARG A 39 6.30 8.51 0.32
N ILE A 40 7.43 8.88 -0.29
CA ILE A 40 8.54 7.96 -0.54
C ILE A 40 9.07 7.37 0.76
N ILE A 41 9.24 8.20 1.80
CA ILE A 41 9.71 7.75 3.12
C ILE A 41 8.74 6.72 3.73
N THR A 42 7.43 6.95 3.61
CA THR A 42 6.41 6.01 4.08
C THR A 42 6.35 4.74 3.23
N ASP A 43 6.45 4.85 1.90
CA ASP A 43 6.43 3.72 0.97
C ASP A 43 7.66 2.81 1.12
N MET A 44 8.82 3.39 1.46
CA MET A 44 10.03 2.64 1.82
C MET A 44 9.95 1.99 3.21
N GLY A 45 8.92 2.29 4.01
CA GLY A 45 8.76 1.76 5.36
C GLY A 45 9.76 2.34 6.39
N ILE A 46 10.41 3.47 6.08
CA ILE A 46 11.40 4.11 6.96
C ILE A 46 10.72 4.68 8.20
N ALA A 47 9.58 5.36 8.01
CA ALA A 47 8.82 5.97 9.09
C ALA A 47 7.32 5.82 8.85
N LYS A 48 6.56 5.71 9.95
CA LYS A 48 5.10 5.75 9.90
C LYS A 48 4.62 7.14 9.53
N GLU A 49 3.53 7.21 8.76
CA GLU A 49 2.95 8.45 8.29
C GLU A 49 2.55 9.40 9.42
N ASP A 50 1.97 8.88 10.51
CA ASP A 50 1.58 9.70 11.67
C ASP A 50 2.78 10.40 12.31
N THR A 51 3.85 9.64 12.56
CA THR A 51 5.10 10.16 13.14
C THR A 51 5.77 11.18 12.22
N LEU A 52 5.74 10.93 10.92
CA LEU A 52 6.26 11.83 9.90
C LEU A 52 5.51 13.16 9.90
N THR A 53 4.17 13.09 9.87
CA THR A 53 3.27 14.24 9.84
C THR A 53 3.44 15.09 11.10
N GLU A 54 3.54 14.44 12.26
CA GLU A 54 3.75 15.11 13.54
C GLU A 54 5.11 15.83 13.59
N ALA A 55 6.18 15.19 13.14
CA ALA A 55 7.50 15.81 13.11
C ALA A 55 7.57 17.02 12.17
N ILE A 56 6.90 16.96 11.00
CA ILE A 56 6.80 18.09 10.07
C ILE A 56 6.02 19.24 10.71
N ALA A 57 4.88 18.95 11.33
CA ALA A 57 4.05 19.93 12.01
C ALA A 57 4.83 20.64 13.14
N GLN A 58 5.53 19.89 13.98
CA GLN A 58 6.36 20.43 15.06
C GLN A 58 7.54 21.25 14.53
N GLY A 59 8.25 20.74 13.52
CA GLY A 59 9.41 21.42 12.95
C GLY A 59 9.09 22.74 12.24
N LEU A 60 7.84 22.91 11.79
CA LEU A 60 7.36 24.13 11.14
C LEU A 60 6.48 25.00 12.05
N GLY A 61 6.16 24.54 13.26
CA GLY A 61 5.23 25.22 14.17
C GLY A 61 3.80 25.32 13.62
N MET A 62 3.37 24.33 12.85
CA MET A 62 2.04 24.27 12.22
C MET A 62 1.13 23.28 12.94
N GLN A 63 -0.19 23.46 12.78
CA GLN A 63 -1.17 22.53 13.33
C GLN A 63 -1.30 21.28 12.45
N ARG A 64 -1.26 20.11 13.08
CA ARG A 64 -1.67 18.83 12.46
C ARG A 64 -3.20 18.71 12.50
N VAL A 65 -3.79 18.29 11.39
CA VAL A 65 -5.23 17.99 11.29
C VAL A 65 -5.41 16.57 10.79
N GLN A 66 -6.36 15.85 11.40
CA GLN A 66 -6.83 14.56 10.93
C GLN A 66 -8.06 14.78 10.03
N LEU A 67 -8.00 14.34 8.78
CA LEU A 67 -9.07 14.41 7.79
C LEU A 67 -10.02 13.22 8.00
N GLY A 68 -11.00 13.42 8.88
CA GLY A 68 -12.05 12.45 9.15
C GLY A 68 -13.21 12.49 8.15
N THR A 69 -14.41 12.16 8.62
CA THR A 69 -15.67 12.19 7.85
C THR A 69 -16.27 13.57 7.68
N ALA A 70 -15.90 14.53 8.53
CA ALA A 70 -16.49 15.85 8.52
C ALA A 70 -16.02 16.67 7.31
N LYS A 71 -16.97 17.19 6.54
CA LYS A 71 -16.71 18.01 5.36
C LYS A 71 -17.38 19.38 5.46
N ASP A 72 -16.66 20.40 5.01
CA ASP A 72 -17.23 21.70 4.72
C ASP A 72 -17.49 21.80 3.20
N MET A 73 -18.76 21.74 2.81
CA MET A 73 -19.17 21.81 1.40
C MET A 73 -18.75 23.13 0.75
N GLY A 74 -18.66 24.22 1.52
CA GLY A 74 -18.17 25.50 1.02
C GLY A 74 -16.70 25.43 0.63
N ALA A 75 -15.89 24.75 1.45
CA ALA A 75 -14.46 24.59 1.19
C ALA A 75 -14.18 23.70 -0.02
N LEU A 76 -14.92 22.60 -0.18
CA LEU A 76 -14.84 21.72 -1.36
C LEU A 76 -15.18 22.45 -2.66
N ALA A 77 -16.19 23.33 -2.65
CA ALA A 77 -16.58 24.09 -3.84
C ALA A 77 -15.52 25.11 -4.30
N LYS A 78 -14.51 25.41 -3.47
CA LYS A 78 -13.43 26.37 -3.80
C LYS A 78 -12.25 25.73 -4.51
N LEU A 79 -12.14 24.41 -4.51
CA LEU A 79 -11.01 23.70 -5.10
C LEU A 79 -11.50 22.59 -6.03
N ASP A 80 -11.02 22.62 -7.27
CA ASP A 80 -11.32 21.57 -8.23
C ASP A 80 -10.65 20.25 -7.83
N VAL A 81 -11.35 19.13 -8.03
CA VAL A 81 -10.82 17.78 -7.79
C VAL A 81 -9.50 17.54 -8.52
N GLY A 82 -9.38 17.99 -9.78
CA GLY A 82 -8.16 17.77 -10.56
C GLY A 82 -6.95 18.48 -9.96
N LEU A 83 -7.14 19.68 -9.39
CA LEU A 83 -6.06 20.38 -8.70
C LEU A 83 -5.75 19.71 -7.35
N ALA A 84 -6.78 19.31 -6.60
CA ALA A 84 -6.63 18.59 -5.34
C ALA A 84 -5.84 17.28 -5.50
N GLU A 85 -6.12 16.51 -6.55
CA GLU A 85 -5.42 15.25 -6.86
C GLU A 85 -4.00 15.49 -7.36
N GLN A 86 -3.83 16.35 -8.37
CA GLN A 86 -2.52 16.64 -8.96
C GLN A 86 -1.54 17.18 -7.92
N LYS A 87 -2.04 18.08 -7.06
CA LYS A 87 -1.26 18.73 -6.03
C LYS A 87 -1.44 18.09 -4.67
N GLY A 88 -2.06 16.92 -4.55
CA GLY A 88 -2.31 16.20 -3.30
C GLY A 88 -2.60 17.10 -2.10
N VAL A 89 -3.63 17.94 -2.21
CA VAL A 89 -4.07 18.86 -1.15
C VAL A 89 -5.57 18.73 -0.96
N PHE A 90 -6.04 19.02 0.25
CA PHE A 90 -7.46 18.90 0.59
C PHE A 90 -7.99 20.15 1.32
N PRO A 91 -9.08 20.78 0.86
CA PRO A 91 -9.67 21.92 1.54
C PRO A 91 -10.49 21.46 2.76
N VAL A 92 -10.08 21.88 3.95
CA VAL A 92 -10.67 21.40 5.22
C VAL A 92 -11.88 22.23 5.64
N SER A 93 -11.73 23.55 5.62
CA SER A 93 -12.78 24.48 6.08
C SER A 93 -12.59 25.88 5.51
N LEU A 94 -13.69 26.62 5.40
CA LEU A 94 -13.67 28.05 5.15
C LEU A 94 -13.85 28.84 6.43
N ARG A 95 -13.01 29.84 6.62
CA ARG A 95 -13.05 30.82 7.71
C ARG A 95 -13.27 32.22 7.18
N ASP A 96 -13.53 33.16 8.09
CA ASP A 96 -13.69 34.59 7.79
C ASP A 96 -14.75 34.87 6.71
N ASN A 97 -15.90 34.21 6.83
CA ASN A 97 -17.01 34.28 5.87
C ASN A 97 -16.59 33.91 4.43
N GLY A 98 -15.71 32.92 4.29
CA GLY A 98 -15.28 32.40 2.98
C GLY A 98 -14.10 33.14 2.35
N LYS A 99 -13.42 34.00 3.11
CA LYS A 99 -12.21 34.72 2.66
C LYS A 99 -10.92 33.93 2.92
N THR A 100 -10.94 33.02 3.88
CA THR A 100 -9.77 32.23 4.27
C THR A 100 -10.06 30.75 4.12
N LEU A 101 -9.26 30.05 3.32
CA LEU A 101 -9.33 28.61 3.09
C LEU A 101 -8.26 27.89 3.92
N VAL A 102 -8.70 27.02 4.82
CA VAL A 102 -7.79 26.10 5.53
C VAL A 102 -7.50 24.92 4.61
N LEU A 103 -6.23 24.74 4.26
CA LEU A 103 -5.79 23.75 3.27
C LEU A 103 -4.89 22.72 3.93
N ALA A 104 -5.30 21.45 3.90
CA ALA A 104 -4.46 20.33 4.33
C ALA A 104 -3.45 19.97 3.25
N MET A 105 -2.18 19.91 3.64
CA MET A 105 -1.04 19.63 2.78
C MET A 105 -0.11 18.62 3.45
N ALA A 106 0.42 17.67 2.68
CA ALA A 106 1.47 16.76 3.13
C ALA A 106 2.85 17.46 3.17
N ASP A 107 3.04 18.44 2.29
CA ASP A 107 4.24 19.27 2.21
C ASP A 107 3.84 20.75 2.25
N PRO A 108 3.85 21.39 3.43
CA PRO A 108 3.54 22.82 3.56
C PRO A 108 4.69 23.75 3.12
N THR A 109 5.85 23.21 2.72
CA THR A 109 6.98 23.99 2.23
C THR A 109 6.91 24.28 0.73
N ASP A 110 5.99 23.61 0.02
CA ASP A 110 5.67 23.87 -1.38
C ASP A 110 4.84 25.15 -1.54
N LEU A 111 5.54 26.29 -1.57
CA LEU A 111 4.95 27.61 -1.79
C LEU A 111 4.23 27.70 -3.14
N GLN A 112 4.70 27.00 -4.18
CA GLN A 112 4.07 27.05 -5.49
C GLN A 112 2.65 26.47 -5.46
N THR A 113 2.44 25.40 -4.70
CA THR A 113 1.11 24.82 -4.52
C THR A 113 0.19 25.75 -3.72
N ILE A 114 0.71 26.41 -2.68
CA ILE A 114 -0.05 27.39 -1.89
C ILE A 114 -0.51 28.56 -2.80
N ASP A 115 0.40 29.11 -3.60
CA ASP A 115 0.11 30.24 -4.50
C ASP A 115 -0.90 29.85 -5.59
N GLN A 116 -0.75 28.65 -6.18
CA GLN A 116 -1.69 28.15 -7.18
C GLN A 116 -3.11 27.96 -6.61
N VAL A 117 -3.21 27.41 -5.39
CA VAL A 117 -4.50 27.24 -4.72
C VAL A 117 -5.11 28.60 -4.35
N ALA A 118 -4.31 29.54 -3.86
CA ALA A 118 -4.77 30.90 -3.56
C ALA A 118 -5.30 31.61 -4.81
N ALA A 119 -4.58 31.51 -5.93
CA ALA A 119 -4.98 32.11 -7.19
C ALA A 119 -6.29 31.53 -7.74
N ARG A 120 -6.47 30.20 -7.68
CA ARG A 120 -7.71 29.56 -8.17
C ARG A 120 -8.90 29.78 -7.26
N SER A 121 -8.72 29.63 -5.96
CA SER A 121 -9.80 29.77 -4.98
C SER A 121 -10.21 31.23 -4.73
N ARG A 122 -9.35 32.20 -5.10
CA ARG A 122 -9.48 33.63 -4.77
C ARG A 122 -9.67 33.88 -3.28
N THR A 123 -9.00 33.07 -2.46
CA THR A 123 -9.04 33.15 -1.00
C THR A 123 -7.64 33.15 -0.42
N ARG A 124 -7.49 33.66 0.80
CA ARG A 124 -6.25 33.52 1.56
C ARG A 124 -6.11 32.07 2.01
N VAL A 125 -4.99 31.42 1.68
CA VAL A 125 -4.74 30.04 2.08
C VAL A 125 -4.00 30.01 3.41
N VAL A 126 -4.49 29.18 4.35
CA VAL A 126 -3.81 28.84 5.60
C VAL A 126 -3.47 27.36 5.55
N PRO A 127 -2.19 26.98 5.37
CA PRO A 127 -1.79 25.59 5.31
C PRO A 127 -1.86 24.93 6.69
N VAL A 128 -2.35 23.70 6.74
CA VAL A 128 -2.29 22.78 7.88
C VAL A 128 -1.68 21.47 7.42
N VAL A 129 -1.02 20.75 8.32
CA VAL A 129 -0.29 19.52 7.97
C VAL A 129 -1.21 18.30 8.15
N ALA A 130 -1.27 17.44 7.14
CA ALA A 130 -1.98 16.16 7.19
C ALA A 130 -1.18 15.08 6.44
N GLY A 131 -1.49 13.81 6.70
CA GLY A 131 -0.83 12.70 6.01
C GLY A 131 -1.14 12.68 4.50
N ASP A 132 -0.20 12.19 3.69
CA ASP A 132 -0.41 12.05 2.24
C ASP A 132 -1.52 11.05 1.91
N ARG A 133 -1.51 9.86 2.52
CA ARG A 133 -2.56 8.83 2.34
C ARG A 133 -3.89 9.31 2.87
N GLU A 134 -3.86 10.04 3.98
CA GLU A 134 -5.04 10.65 4.56
C GLU A 134 -5.69 11.67 3.62
N ILE A 135 -4.88 12.54 3.00
CA ILE A 135 -5.35 13.47 1.97
C ILE A 135 -5.91 12.72 0.77
N GLN A 136 -5.23 11.69 0.28
CA GLN A 136 -5.72 10.88 -0.85
C GLN A 136 -7.07 10.23 -0.53
N ASN A 137 -7.21 9.64 0.66
CA ASN A 137 -8.46 9.03 1.12
C ASN A 137 -9.58 10.07 1.23
N ALA A 138 -9.28 11.25 1.77
CA ALA A 138 -10.25 12.34 1.86
C ALA A 138 -10.71 12.81 0.46
N ILE A 139 -9.78 12.90 -0.50
CA ILE A 139 -10.11 13.27 -1.88
C ILE A 139 -11.05 12.23 -2.52
N LEU A 140 -10.70 10.94 -2.42
CA LEU A 140 -11.52 9.84 -2.96
C LEU A 140 -12.93 9.85 -2.36
N ARG A 141 -13.02 10.06 -1.05
CA ARG A 141 -14.28 10.04 -0.32
C ARG A 141 -15.17 11.24 -0.63
N HIS A 142 -14.59 12.44 -0.71
CA HIS A 142 -15.38 13.67 -0.79
C HIS A 142 -15.59 14.19 -2.20
N TYR A 143 -14.68 13.93 -3.14
CA TYR A 143 -14.85 14.34 -4.54
C TYR A 143 -15.39 13.21 -5.42
N ARG A 144 -15.01 11.95 -5.16
CA ARG A 144 -15.43 10.81 -5.99
C ARG A 144 -16.53 9.95 -5.37
N ASN A 145 -16.96 10.27 -4.15
CA ASN A 145 -17.92 9.48 -3.38
C ASN A 145 -17.53 7.99 -3.27
N GLN A 146 -16.23 7.70 -3.27
CA GLN A 146 -15.69 6.35 -3.13
C GLN A 146 -15.30 6.15 -1.67
N GLU A 147 -15.83 5.13 -1.01
CA GLU A 147 -15.27 4.69 0.28
C GLU A 147 -13.82 4.24 0.01
N PRO A 148 -12.81 4.82 0.72
CA PRO A 148 -11.43 4.43 0.52
C PRO A 148 -11.32 2.93 0.82
N GLY A 149 -10.81 2.15 -0.14
CA GLY A 149 -10.59 0.72 0.03
C GLY A 149 -9.68 0.51 1.23
N VAL A 150 -10.27 0.11 2.35
CA VAL A 150 -9.57 -0.20 3.59
C VAL A 150 -8.75 -1.46 3.34
N THR A 151 -7.56 -1.31 2.76
CA THR A 151 -6.50 -2.31 2.90
C THR A 151 -6.01 -2.22 4.34
N HIS A 152 -6.78 -2.80 5.25
CA HIS A 152 -6.24 -3.23 6.52
C HIS A 152 -5.16 -4.26 6.17
N SER A 153 -3.90 -3.84 6.21
CA SER A 153 -2.78 -4.74 6.36
C SER A 153 -3.02 -5.55 7.63
N SER A 154 -3.61 -6.72 7.45
CA SER A 154 -3.92 -7.70 8.48
C SER A 154 -2.61 -8.23 9.06
N HIS A 155 -2.15 -7.63 10.15
CA HIS A 155 -1.35 -8.28 11.19
C HIS A 155 -1.32 -7.43 12.46
N ALA A 156 -2.34 -7.59 13.31
CA ALA A 156 -2.20 -7.56 14.76
C ALA A 156 -3.43 -8.22 15.39
N ALA A 157 -3.17 -9.29 16.11
CA ALA A 157 -4.15 -10.21 16.66
C ALA A 157 -4.91 -9.62 17.87
N GLN A 158 -6.20 -9.95 17.92
CA GLN A 158 -6.94 -10.42 19.10
C GLN A 158 -6.89 -9.59 20.41
N SER A 159 -8.04 -9.00 20.71
CA SER A 159 -8.94 -9.41 21.81
C SER A 159 -9.55 -8.20 22.50
N ARG A 160 -10.86 -8.00 22.32
CA ARG A 160 -11.84 -8.16 23.41
C ARG A 160 -13.27 -8.03 22.88
N SER A 161 -14.07 -8.91 23.45
CA SER A 161 -15.46 -9.27 23.18
C SER A 161 -16.47 -8.29 23.77
N SER A 162 -17.47 -7.92 22.96
CA SER A 162 -18.87 -7.60 23.32
C SER A 162 -19.50 -6.98 22.06
N GLY A 163 -20.72 -7.25 21.60
CA GLY A 163 -21.84 -8.09 21.99
C GLY A 163 -23.00 -7.66 21.08
N ALA A 164 -23.56 -8.60 20.32
CA ALA A 164 -24.89 -8.68 19.69
C ALA A 164 -25.63 -7.43 19.14
N SER A 165 -25.87 -7.43 17.82
CA SER A 165 -27.20 -7.35 17.16
C SER A 165 -27.03 -7.55 15.65
N SER A 166 -27.36 -8.70 15.06
CA SER A 166 -28.67 -9.05 14.46
C SER A 166 -29.00 -8.33 13.15
N GLY A 167 -28.85 -9.05 12.03
CA GLY A 167 -29.79 -9.01 10.89
C GLY A 167 -29.42 -8.12 9.70
N ASP A 168 -29.38 -8.75 8.52
CA ASP A 168 -29.43 -8.18 7.16
C ASP A 168 -28.12 -7.65 6.54
N GLU A 169 -27.21 -8.56 6.19
CA GLU A 169 -26.16 -8.31 5.19
C GLU A 169 -26.02 -9.53 4.27
N ASP A 170 -26.90 -9.69 3.28
CA ASP A 170 -26.66 -10.56 2.11
C ASP A 170 -27.68 -10.26 0.98
N GLU A 171 -27.69 -9.04 0.43
CA GLU A 171 -28.36 -8.78 -0.86
C GLU A 171 -27.57 -7.77 -1.70
N PHE A 172 -26.91 -8.25 -2.77
CA PHE A 172 -26.21 -7.41 -3.74
C PHE A 172 -27.01 -7.30 -5.04
N LYS A 173 -27.31 -6.08 -5.48
CA LYS A 173 -27.93 -5.80 -6.78
C LYS A 173 -26.86 -5.70 -7.85
N VAL A 174 -26.82 -6.69 -8.74
CA VAL A 174 -25.97 -6.66 -9.94
C VAL A 174 -26.82 -6.26 -11.14
N VAL A 175 -26.34 -5.26 -11.89
CA VAL A 175 -26.98 -4.76 -13.12
C VAL A 175 -26.16 -5.25 -14.31
N ASP A 176 -26.80 -5.96 -15.24
CA ASP A 176 -26.15 -6.37 -16.49
C ASP A 176 -26.03 -5.19 -17.48
N MET A 177 -25.11 -5.28 -18.44
CA MET A 177 -24.78 -4.24 -19.44
C MET A 177 -25.95 -3.83 -20.36
N SER A 178 -27.10 -4.49 -20.26
CA SER A 178 -28.35 -4.15 -20.96
C SER A 178 -29.40 -3.44 -20.09
N GLY A 179 -29.05 -3.06 -18.85
CA GLY A 179 -29.88 -2.19 -17.99
C GLY A 179 -31.09 -2.87 -17.32
N LYS A 180 -31.15 -4.21 -17.31
CA LYS A 180 -32.23 -4.97 -16.67
C LYS A 180 -31.74 -5.62 -15.37
N THR A 181 -32.38 -5.28 -14.25
CA THR A 181 -32.08 -5.79 -12.90
C THR A 181 -32.76 -7.14 -12.66
N VAL A 182 -31.99 -8.13 -12.21
CA VAL A 182 -32.54 -9.43 -11.76
C VAL A 182 -31.93 -9.77 -10.41
N VAL A 183 -32.79 -10.04 -9.42
CA VAL A 183 -32.42 -10.47 -8.07
C VAL A 183 -32.14 -11.97 -8.10
N LYS A 184 -30.94 -12.41 -7.70
CA LYS A 184 -30.60 -13.84 -7.59
C LYS A 184 -29.93 -14.12 -6.25
N ALA A 185 -30.42 -15.17 -5.58
CA ALA A 185 -29.84 -15.70 -4.36
C ALA A 185 -28.58 -16.55 -4.66
N ILE A 186 -27.60 -16.51 -3.76
CA ILE A 186 -26.26 -17.10 -3.87
C ILE A 186 -26.31 -18.65 -3.91
N ALA A 187 -27.43 -19.26 -3.54
CA ALA A 187 -27.60 -20.71 -3.45
C ALA A 187 -27.61 -21.45 -4.82
N ASP A 188 -27.96 -20.76 -5.91
CA ASP A 188 -28.22 -21.42 -7.21
C ASP A 188 -27.07 -21.32 -8.23
N ILE A 189 -25.91 -20.78 -7.85
CA ILE A 189 -24.72 -20.70 -8.72
C ILE A 189 -23.60 -21.56 -8.14
N ALA A 190 -23.78 -22.88 -8.20
CA ALA A 190 -22.71 -23.83 -7.98
C ALA A 190 -22.70 -24.89 -9.09
N PRO A 191 -21.74 -24.90 -10.02
CA PRO A 191 -21.35 -26.12 -10.68
C PRO A 191 -20.51 -26.95 -9.70
N ASN A 192 -21.20 -27.88 -9.04
CA ASN A 192 -20.74 -29.15 -8.50
C ASN A 192 -19.20 -29.35 -8.33
N MET A 193 -18.65 -28.95 -7.19
CA MET A 193 -17.46 -29.61 -6.62
C MET A 193 -17.91 -30.46 -5.45
N ALA A 194 -18.08 -31.75 -5.73
CA ALA A 194 -18.33 -32.77 -4.72
C ALA A 194 -17.16 -32.82 -3.74
N LYS A 195 -17.50 -32.62 -2.46
CA LYS A 195 -17.03 -33.38 -1.29
C LYS A 195 -15.76 -34.20 -1.50
N GLU A 196 -14.60 -33.67 -1.07
CA GLU A 196 -13.58 -34.52 -0.46
C GLU A 196 -12.73 -33.72 0.53
N ASN A 197 -12.66 -34.26 1.75
CA ASN A 197 -11.82 -33.86 2.87
C ASN A 197 -12.21 -32.60 3.66
N ALA A 198 -13.12 -32.86 4.61
CA ALA A 198 -13.04 -32.31 5.95
C ALA A 198 -11.58 -32.19 6.41
N ARG A 199 -11.16 -30.99 6.82
CA ARG A 199 -9.90 -30.79 7.53
C ARG A 199 -9.98 -31.62 8.82
N PRO A 200 -9.09 -32.61 9.06
CA PRO A 200 -8.94 -33.10 10.42
C PRO A 200 -8.29 -31.98 11.22
N ALA A 201 -8.88 -31.71 12.39
CA ALA A 201 -8.31 -30.82 13.39
C ALA A 201 -6.85 -31.18 13.61
N MET A 202 -5.98 -30.17 13.60
CA MET A 202 -4.58 -30.30 13.99
C MET A 202 -4.54 -30.74 15.46
N THR A 203 -4.32 -32.03 15.72
CA THR A 203 -3.67 -32.44 16.95
C THR A 203 -2.23 -31.91 16.90
N PRO A 204 -1.74 -31.22 17.95
CA PRO A 204 -0.33 -30.84 17.99
C PRO A 204 0.51 -32.12 17.95
N ALA A 205 1.41 -32.23 16.98
CA ALA A 205 2.40 -33.29 16.95
C ALA A 205 3.15 -33.32 18.29
N PRO A 206 3.48 -34.50 18.85
CA PRO A 206 4.24 -34.58 20.07
C PRO A 206 5.59 -33.90 19.83
N VAL A 207 5.93 -32.95 20.69
CA VAL A 207 7.27 -32.40 20.78
C VAL A 207 8.19 -33.59 21.03
N ARG A 208 8.97 -34.00 20.03
CA ARG A 208 10.04 -34.98 20.24
C ARG A 208 11.10 -34.31 21.10
N SER A 209 10.99 -34.50 22.41
CA SER A 209 12.06 -34.27 23.36
C SER A 209 13.08 -35.41 23.24
N ALA A 210 14.16 -35.16 22.52
CA ALA A 210 15.45 -35.85 22.61
C ALA A 210 16.41 -34.97 21.80
N GLY A 211 17.41 -34.30 22.35
CA GLY A 211 18.40 -34.80 23.30
C GLY A 211 19.73 -34.77 22.57
N GLY A 212 20.58 -33.80 22.90
CA GLY A 212 21.94 -33.68 22.39
C GLY A 212 22.05 -33.01 21.02
N ILE A 213 22.65 -31.82 21.00
CA ILE A 213 23.27 -31.29 19.78
C ILE A 213 24.49 -32.20 19.57
N GLY A 214 24.32 -33.27 18.77
CA GLY A 214 25.43 -34.09 18.31
C GLY A 214 26.41 -33.22 17.53
N SER A 215 27.69 -33.36 17.83
CA SER A 215 28.75 -32.59 17.17
C SER A 215 28.72 -32.90 15.67
N ALA A 216 29.16 -31.97 14.82
CA ALA A 216 29.31 -32.22 13.39
C ALA A 216 30.16 -33.47 13.06
N ALA A 217 30.96 -33.94 14.02
CA ALA A 217 31.70 -35.20 13.96
C ALA A 217 30.78 -36.45 14.02
N ASP A 218 29.68 -36.41 14.78
CA ASP A 218 28.74 -37.53 14.91
C ASP A 218 27.95 -37.72 13.60
N LEU A 219 27.63 -36.61 12.91
CA LEU A 219 27.00 -36.62 11.58
C LEU A 219 27.93 -37.21 10.50
N LEU A 220 29.25 -37.03 10.63
CA LEU A 220 30.22 -37.59 9.69
C LEU A 220 30.37 -39.10 9.86
N ASP A 221 30.27 -39.61 11.08
CA ASP A 221 30.37 -41.05 11.38
C ASP A 221 29.11 -41.83 10.93
N GLU A 222 27.94 -41.16 10.93
CA GLU A 222 26.69 -41.70 10.38
C GLU A 222 26.70 -41.80 8.85
N ILE A 223 27.37 -40.85 8.16
CA ILE A 223 27.54 -40.88 6.70
C ILE A 223 28.55 -41.97 6.27
N LEU A 224 29.60 -42.21 7.07
CA LEU A 224 30.64 -43.20 6.79
C LEU A 224 30.23 -44.64 7.11
N SER A 225 29.22 -44.85 7.96
CA SER A 225 28.79 -46.19 8.42
C SER A 225 27.75 -46.88 7.51
N GLY A 226 27.36 -46.27 6.39
CA GLY A 226 26.69 -46.99 5.30
C GLY A 226 25.28 -47.50 5.61
N SER A 227 24.49 -46.81 6.44
CA SER A 227 23.05 -47.08 6.48
C SER A 227 22.40 -46.69 5.14
N PRO A 228 21.48 -47.51 4.61
CA PRO A 228 20.80 -47.17 3.38
C PRO A 228 19.97 -45.92 3.63
N ALA A 229 20.31 -44.83 2.96
CA ALA A 229 19.50 -43.63 2.90
C ALA A 229 18.06 -44.06 2.55
N PRO A 230 17.04 -43.65 3.33
CA PRO A 230 15.67 -43.79 2.86
C PRO A 230 15.61 -42.99 1.56
N ALA A 231 15.28 -43.66 0.46
CA ALA A 231 15.09 -43.01 -0.83
C ALA A 231 14.12 -41.83 -0.61
N GLU A 232 14.63 -40.61 -0.64
CA GLU A 232 13.84 -39.39 -0.57
C GLU A 232 13.05 -39.24 -1.88
N MET A 233 12.02 -40.06 -2.02
CA MET A 233 10.89 -39.74 -2.86
C MET A 233 10.13 -38.66 -2.12
N PHE A 234 10.20 -37.42 -2.62
CA PHE A 234 9.32 -36.33 -2.19
C PHE A 234 7.92 -36.88 -1.94
N SER A 235 7.36 -36.59 -0.77
CA SER A 235 6.01 -37.05 -0.47
C SER A 235 5.06 -36.55 -1.57
N PRO A 236 4.00 -37.31 -1.90
CA PRO A 236 3.07 -36.91 -2.96
C PRO A 236 2.46 -35.51 -2.70
N GLU A 237 2.34 -35.11 -1.44
CA GLU A 237 1.92 -33.75 -1.06
C GLU A 237 2.97 -32.67 -1.38
N GLU A 238 4.25 -32.93 -1.14
CA GLU A 238 5.35 -32.02 -1.49
C GLU A 238 5.48 -31.88 -3.01
N MET A 239 5.33 -32.99 -3.73
CA MET A 239 5.35 -32.99 -5.19
C MET A 239 4.18 -32.17 -5.75
N GLN A 240 3.00 -32.25 -5.14
CA GLN A 240 1.84 -31.45 -5.52
C GLN A 240 2.01 -29.96 -5.19
N ARG A 241 2.63 -29.61 -4.05
CA ARG A 241 2.98 -28.22 -3.72
C ARG A 241 4.01 -27.64 -4.70
N LEU A 242 5.03 -28.41 -5.06
CA LEU A 242 6.04 -28.01 -6.05
C LEU A 242 5.41 -27.81 -7.44
N GLN A 243 4.54 -28.72 -7.88
CA GLN A 243 3.81 -28.58 -9.14
C GLN A 243 2.90 -27.35 -9.15
N ALA A 244 2.22 -27.05 -8.04
CA ALA A 244 1.39 -25.85 -7.92
C ALA A 244 2.21 -24.56 -8.03
N VAL A 245 3.39 -24.52 -7.38
CA VAL A 245 4.31 -23.37 -7.48
C VAL A 245 4.85 -23.23 -8.90
N GLN A 246 5.29 -24.32 -9.53
CA GLN A 246 5.77 -24.30 -10.92
C GLN A 246 4.68 -23.86 -11.89
N ALA A 247 3.46 -24.38 -11.75
CA ALA A 247 2.33 -23.97 -12.59
C ALA A 247 1.99 -22.48 -12.39
N ASN A 248 2.12 -21.95 -11.18
CA ASN A 248 1.92 -20.53 -10.92
C ASN A 248 3.04 -19.67 -11.54
N GLN A 249 4.29 -20.11 -11.43
CA GLN A 249 5.43 -19.45 -12.09
C GLN A 249 5.30 -19.46 -13.61
N GLU A 250 4.89 -20.58 -14.22
CA GLU A 250 4.64 -20.67 -15.65
C GLU A 250 3.53 -19.71 -16.10
N LYS A 251 2.40 -19.69 -15.38
CA LYS A 251 1.31 -18.75 -15.67
C LYS A 251 1.80 -17.30 -15.58
N SER A 252 2.55 -16.97 -14.54
CA SER A 252 3.12 -15.62 -14.35
C SER A 252 4.05 -15.25 -15.51
N SER A 253 4.91 -16.16 -15.95
CA SER A 253 5.82 -15.92 -17.08
C SER A 253 5.08 -15.70 -18.41
N LYS A 254 3.98 -16.44 -18.67
CA LYS A 254 3.15 -16.28 -19.86
C LYS A 254 2.45 -14.92 -19.87
N ILE A 255 1.92 -14.50 -18.72
CA ILE A 255 1.28 -13.18 -18.57
C ILE A 255 2.29 -12.07 -18.83
N LEU A 256 3.48 -12.16 -18.24
CA LEU A 256 4.53 -11.15 -18.45
C LEU A 256 4.98 -11.08 -19.91
N ARG A 257 5.09 -12.21 -20.61
CA ARG A 257 5.40 -12.25 -22.05
C ARG A 257 4.31 -11.59 -22.89
N ALA A 258 3.03 -11.91 -22.64
CA ALA A 258 1.91 -11.32 -23.35
C ALA A 258 1.82 -9.80 -23.11
N LEU A 259 2.11 -9.35 -21.89
CA LEU A 259 2.12 -7.93 -21.55
C LEU A 259 3.28 -7.20 -22.25
N LEU A 260 4.46 -7.84 -22.33
CA LEU A 260 5.61 -7.31 -23.07
C LEU A 260 5.32 -7.20 -24.59
N GLU A 261 4.68 -8.21 -25.17
CA GLU A 261 4.27 -8.24 -26.58
C GLU A 261 3.27 -7.11 -26.89
N LEU A 262 2.30 -6.90 -26.01
CA LEU A 262 1.31 -5.82 -26.12
C LEU A 262 1.94 -4.42 -25.98
N LEU A 263 2.95 -4.27 -25.12
CA LEU A 263 3.71 -3.01 -24.99
C LEU A 263 4.59 -2.72 -26.21
N LEU A 264 5.13 -3.76 -26.86
CA LEU A 264 5.87 -3.64 -28.13
C LEU A 264 4.93 -3.24 -29.28
N GLU A 265 3.77 -3.88 -29.41
CA GLU A 265 2.76 -3.54 -30.44
C GLU A 265 2.26 -2.10 -30.33
N LYS A 266 2.07 -1.61 -29.10
CA LYS A 266 1.65 -0.22 -28.85
C LYS A 266 2.77 0.80 -28.97
N GLY A 267 3.98 0.40 -29.34
CA GLY A 267 5.14 1.28 -29.52
C GLY A 267 5.62 1.98 -28.24
N MET A 268 5.17 1.51 -27.07
CA MET A 268 5.52 2.10 -25.77
C MET A 268 6.91 1.70 -25.28
N VAL A 269 7.47 0.62 -25.84
CA VAL A 269 8.82 0.13 -25.52
C VAL A 269 9.53 -0.17 -26.85
N GLN A 270 10.70 0.43 -27.07
CA GLN A 270 11.52 0.09 -28.23
C GLN A 270 12.35 -1.16 -27.92
N GLN A 271 12.32 -2.15 -28.81
CA GLN A 271 13.03 -3.44 -28.69
C GLN A 271 14.54 -3.27 -28.38
N ARG A 272 15.12 -2.15 -28.81
CA ARG A 272 16.53 -1.77 -28.61
C ARG A 272 16.86 -1.36 -27.16
N GLU A 273 15.89 -0.80 -26.43
CA GLU A 273 16.06 -0.32 -25.05
C GLU A 273 15.92 -1.48 -24.04
N LEU A 274 15.05 -2.45 -24.33
CA LEU A 274 14.91 -3.67 -23.55
C LEU A 274 16.16 -4.56 -23.66
N ALA A 275 16.73 -4.70 -24.87
CA ALA A 275 17.95 -5.48 -25.11
C ALA A 275 19.21 -4.87 -24.45
N ALA A 276 19.24 -3.55 -24.24
CA ALA A 276 20.31 -2.88 -23.51
C ALA A 276 20.25 -3.12 -21.99
N ARG A 277 19.05 -3.30 -21.43
CA ARG A 277 18.83 -3.55 -19.99
C ARG A 277 18.90 -5.02 -19.58
N MET A 278 18.75 -5.95 -20.53
CA MET A 278 18.77 -7.40 -20.28
C MET A 278 20.14 -8.07 -20.50
N ARG A 279 21.20 -7.33 -20.87
CA ARG A 279 22.55 -7.89 -20.83
C ARG A 279 23.00 -8.02 -19.36
N PRO A 280 23.34 -9.22 -18.87
CA PRO A 280 23.93 -9.36 -17.56
C PRO A 280 25.30 -8.69 -17.58
N SER A 281 25.53 -7.77 -16.64
CA SER A 281 26.86 -7.27 -16.28
C SER A 281 27.67 -8.36 -15.62
#